data_AF-A0A7V3ETV8-F1
#
_entry.id   AF-A0A7V3ETV8-F1
#
_cell.length_a   1.000
_cell.length_b   1.000
_cell.length_c   1.000
_cell.angle_alpha   90.00
_cell.angle_beta   90.00
_cell.angle_gamma   90.00
#
_symmetry.space_group_name_H-M   'P 1'
#
loop_
_entity.id
_entity.type
_entity.pdbx_description
1 polymer ?
#
loop_
_entity_poly.entity_id
_entity_poly.type
_entity_poly.pdbx_seq_one_letter_code
_entity_poly.pdbx_strand_id
1 'polypeptide(L)'
;MDGRVQEPVIKFLKNKYKVDFVDMITEPGMDKILAEGDQKTLNGISQKIAISVKKHGSKIVAIVGHEDCAGNPVEKEKHIYHIKRGKKIIESMNFQVKVLGLWVNGKWKVEIVK
;
A
#
# COMPACT_ATOMS: atom_id res chain seq x y z
N MET A 1 0.12 6.52 7.25
CA MET A 1 -0.89 7.23 8.07
C MET A 1 -1.00 8.72 7.72
N ASP A 2 -0.03 9.30 7.02
CA ASP A 2 -0.04 10.69 6.57
C ASP A 2 -1.33 11.04 5.81
N GLY A 3 -2.06 12.05 6.28
CA GLY A 3 -3.33 12.49 5.70
C GLY A 3 -3.19 13.04 4.28
N ARG A 4 -2.03 13.64 3.95
CA ARG A 4 -1.75 14.23 2.62
C ARG A 4 -1.79 13.19 1.50
N VAL A 5 -1.55 11.92 1.84
CA VAL A 5 -1.45 10.79 0.91
C VAL A 5 -2.81 10.11 0.66
N GLN A 6 -3.73 10.19 1.63
CA GLN A 6 -4.97 9.42 1.63
C GLN A 6 -5.87 9.77 0.43
N GLU A 7 -6.21 11.05 0.30
CA GLU A 7 -7.14 11.52 -0.72
C GLU A 7 -6.63 11.29 -2.16
N PRO A 8 -5.37 11.59 -2.51
CA PRO A 8 -4.82 11.27 -3.84
C PRO A 8 -4.92 9.79 -4.19
N VAL A 9 -4.60 8.90 -3.26
CA VAL A 9 -4.65 7.44 -3.47
C VAL A 9 -6.09 6.97 -3.65
N ILE A 10 -7.00 7.41 -2.78
CA ILE A 10 -8.42 7.07 -2.87
C ILE A 10 -8.98 7.53 -4.23
N LYS A 11 -8.77 8.79 -4.61
CA LYS A 11 -9.22 9.33 -5.90
C LYS A 11 -8.65 8.55 -7.08
N PHE A 12 -7.36 8.23 -7.06
CA PHE A 12 -6.71 7.44 -8.09
C PHE A 12 -7.37 6.05 -8.24
N LEU A 13 -7.57 5.34 -7.13
CA LEU A 13 -8.15 3.99 -7.14
C LEU A 13 -9.63 4.02 -7.58
N LYS A 14 -10.44 4.93 -7.02
CA LYS A 14 -11.85 5.09 -7.41
C LYS A 14 -11.99 5.40 -8.89
N ASN A 15 -11.19 6.34 -9.41
CA ASN A 15 -11.28 6.75 -10.81
C ASN A 15 -10.82 5.67 -11.79
N LYS A 16 -9.71 4.98 -11.46
CA LYS A 16 -9.08 3.98 -12.33
C LYS A 16 -9.81 2.64 -12.31
N TYR A 17 -10.34 2.23 -11.15
CA TYR A 17 -10.94 0.91 -10.96
C TYR A 17 -12.45 0.95 -10.69
N LYS A 18 -13.07 2.14 -10.71
CA LYS A 18 -14.52 2.32 -10.57
C LYS A 18 -15.09 1.67 -9.30
N VAL A 19 -14.39 1.88 -8.19
CA VAL A 19 -14.80 1.43 -6.85
C VAL A 19 -15.38 2.59 -6.04
N ASP A 20 -16.32 2.30 -5.15
CA ASP A 20 -16.97 3.30 -4.30
C ASP A 20 -16.19 3.61 -3.02
N PHE A 21 -15.58 2.58 -2.44
CA PHE A 21 -14.88 2.65 -1.16
C PHE A 21 -13.48 2.06 -1.27
N VAL A 22 -12.57 2.54 -0.43
CA VAL A 22 -11.20 2.05 -0.31
C VAL A 22 -10.90 1.85 1.16
N ASP A 23 -10.73 0.60 1.58
CA ASP A 23 -10.28 0.28 2.93
C ASP A 23 -8.82 0.70 3.10
N MET A 24 -8.52 1.38 4.21
CA MET A 24 -7.18 1.88 4.49
C MET A 24 -6.56 1.11 5.67
N ILE A 25 -5.42 0.47 5.42
CA ILE A 25 -4.54 -0.07 6.47
C ILE A 25 -3.35 0.87 6.58
N THR A 26 -3.18 1.53 7.72
CA THR A 26 -2.20 2.60 7.85
C THR A 26 -1.26 2.38 9.03
N GLU A 27 0.03 2.58 8.78
CA GLU A 27 1.09 2.65 9.79
C GLU A 27 2.08 3.76 9.37
N PRO A 28 2.97 4.24 10.25
CA PRO A 28 4.15 5.02 9.85
C PRO A 28 5.08 4.14 8.99
N GLY A 29 5.46 4.58 7.79
CA GLY A 29 6.42 3.85 6.95
C GLY A 29 5.93 2.48 6.46
N MET A 30 4.65 2.37 6.07
CA MET A 30 4.01 1.10 5.68
C MET A 30 4.79 0.31 4.62
N ASP A 31 5.39 0.98 3.64
CA ASP A 31 6.21 0.33 2.63
C ASP A 31 7.43 -0.38 3.23
N LYS A 32 8.15 0.27 4.16
CA LYS A 32 9.24 -0.34 4.93
C LYS A 32 8.73 -1.49 5.80
N ILE A 33 7.62 -1.30 6.50
CA ILE A 33 7.03 -2.35 7.35
C ILE A 33 6.72 -3.61 6.54
N LEU A 34 6.15 -3.45 5.34
CA LEU A 34 5.88 -4.59 4.48
C LEU A 34 7.16 -5.24 3.94
N ALA A 35 8.21 -4.46 3.70
CA ALA A 35 9.47 -4.93 3.13
C ALA A 35 10.39 -5.62 4.15
N GLU A 36 10.43 -5.11 5.38
CA GLU A 36 11.44 -5.42 6.41
C GLU A 36 10.83 -5.78 7.77
N GLY A 37 9.50 -5.75 7.92
CA GLY A 37 8.82 -6.03 9.18
C GLY A 37 8.87 -7.49 9.61
N ASP A 38 8.70 -7.71 10.92
CA ASP A 38 8.67 -9.05 11.51
C ASP A 38 7.40 -9.84 11.16
N GLN A 39 7.44 -11.16 11.37
CA GLN A 39 6.33 -12.04 11.03
C GLN A 39 5.04 -11.68 11.78
N LYS A 40 5.16 -11.20 13.03
CA LYS A 40 4.00 -10.81 13.84
C LYS A 40 3.27 -9.63 13.20
N THR A 41 4.00 -8.62 12.77
CA THR A 41 3.48 -7.42 12.10
C THR A 41 2.86 -7.79 10.77
N LEU A 42 3.55 -8.60 9.95
CA LEU A 42 3.04 -9.07 8.66
C LEU A 42 1.77 -9.91 8.82
N ASN A 43 1.67 -10.73 9.86
CA ASN A 43 0.46 -11.50 10.17
C ASN A 43 -0.72 -10.58 10.52
N GLY A 44 -0.49 -9.53 11.31
CA GLY A 44 -1.53 -8.55 11.63
C GLY A 44 -2.04 -7.81 10.39
N ILE A 45 -1.15 -7.43 9.47
CA ILE A 45 -1.53 -6.82 8.19
C ILE A 45 -2.29 -7.82 7.31
N SER A 46 -1.81 -9.06 7.22
CA SER A 46 -2.45 -10.15 6.48
C SER A 46 -3.89 -10.39 6.94
N GLN A 47 -4.14 -10.39 8.26
CA GLN A 47 -5.49 -10.52 8.82
C GLN A 47 -6.41 -9.37 8.39
N LYS A 48 -5.93 -8.12 8.43
CA LYS A 48 -6.70 -6.94 7.98
C LYS A 48 -7.03 -7.03 6.48
N ILE A 49 -6.06 -7.44 5.65
CA ILE A 49 -6.28 -7.69 4.21
C ILE A 49 -7.32 -8.79 4.02
N ALA A 50 -7.21 -9.89 4.77
CA ALA A 50 -8.15 -11.00 4.68
C ALA A 50 -9.59 -10.57 4.99
N ILE A 51 -9.80 -9.69 5.98
CA ILE A 51 -11.12 -9.13 6.29
C ILE A 51 -11.64 -8.32 5.10
N SER A 52 -10.85 -7.38 4.58
CA SER A 52 -11.25 -6.55 3.43
C SER A 52 -11.60 -7.41 2.21
N VAL A 53 -10.76 -8.40 1.87
CA VAL A 53 -10.97 -9.29 0.72
C VAL A 53 -12.19 -10.20 0.93
N LYS A 54 -12.30 -10.86 2.09
CA LYS A 54 -13.32 -11.90 2.32
C LYS A 54 -14.68 -11.36 2.75
N LYS A 55 -14.72 -10.22 3.45
CA LYS A 55 -15.96 -9.64 4.00
C LYS A 55 -16.45 -8.45 3.20
N HIS A 56 -15.55 -7.56 2.76
CA HIS A 56 -15.94 -6.37 1.98
C HIS A 56 -15.84 -6.62 0.46
N GLY A 57 -15.23 -7.73 0.05
CA GLY A 57 -15.16 -8.13 -1.36
C GLY A 57 -14.05 -7.45 -2.15
N SER A 58 -13.07 -6.81 -1.48
CA SER A 58 -11.95 -6.13 -2.14
C SER A 58 -11.22 -7.03 -3.12
N LYS A 59 -11.05 -6.55 -4.36
CA LYS A 59 -10.35 -7.26 -5.45
C LYS A 59 -8.97 -6.71 -5.77
N ILE A 60 -8.58 -5.63 -5.10
CA ILE A 60 -7.33 -4.92 -5.32
C ILE A 60 -6.70 -4.57 -3.97
N VAL A 61 -5.41 -4.80 -3.84
CA VAL A 61 -4.57 -4.34 -2.72
C VAL A 61 -3.48 -3.44 -3.28
N ALA A 62 -3.30 -2.26 -2.71
CA ALA A 62 -2.27 -1.32 -3.14
C ALA A 62 -1.29 -1.01 -1.99
N ILE A 63 -0.01 -1.28 -2.22
CA ILE A 63 1.09 -0.89 -1.35
C ILE A 63 1.48 0.54 -1.73
N VAL A 64 1.47 1.45 -0.75
CA VAL A 64 1.72 2.87 -0.98
C VAL A 64 2.94 3.32 -0.18
N GLY A 65 3.93 3.87 -0.88
CA GLY A 65 4.95 4.75 -0.29
C GLY A 65 4.80 6.17 -0.81
N HIS A 66 5.39 7.14 -0.14
CA HIS A 66 5.27 8.55 -0.50
C HIS A 66 6.55 9.34 -0.20
N GLU A 67 6.70 10.46 -0.90
CA GLU A 67 7.77 11.43 -0.66
C GLU A 67 7.59 12.12 0.70
N ASP A 68 8.69 12.55 1.33
CA ASP A 68 8.68 13.22 2.64
C ASP A 68 8.02 12.35 3.75
N CYS A 69 8.41 11.08 3.82
CA CYS A 69 7.86 10.12 4.78
C CYS A 69 8.65 10.10 6.10
N ALA A 70 8.09 10.67 7.17
CA ALA A 70 8.70 10.61 8.50
C ALA A 70 8.84 9.18 9.06
N GLY A 71 7.92 8.27 8.70
CA GLY A 71 7.95 6.87 9.17
C GLY A 71 8.92 5.96 8.40
N ASN A 72 9.43 6.43 7.25
CA ASN A 72 10.46 5.75 6.48
C ASN A 72 11.32 6.84 5.80
N PRO A 73 12.23 7.49 6.55
CA PRO A 73 12.99 8.65 6.07
C PRO A 73 14.14 8.22 5.14
N VAL A 74 13.80 7.84 3.92
CA VAL A 74 14.74 7.36 2.90
C VAL A 74 14.47 8.03 1.55
N GLU A 75 15.41 7.90 0.62
CA GLU A 75 15.25 8.42 -0.74
C GLU A 75 14.22 7.60 -1.56
N LYS A 76 13.74 8.22 -2.65
CA LYS A 76 12.72 7.64 -3.54
C LYS A 76 13.07 6.22 -3.98
N GLU A 77 14.31 5.96 -4.36
CA GLU A 77 14.78 4.68 -4.88
C GLU A 77 14.59 3.56 -3.84
N LYS A 78 14.87 3.87 -2.57
CA LYS A 78 14.68 2.94 -1.45
C LYS A 78 13.20 2.73 -1.14
N HIS A 79 12.37 3.77 -1.21
CA HIS A 79 10.91 3.61 -1.15
C HIS A 79 10.37 2.71 -2.26
N ILE A 80 10.80 2.93 -3.51
CA ILE A 80 10.40 2.11 -4.65
C ILE A 80 10.82 0.65 -4.45
N TYR A 81 12.04 0.42 -3.94
CA TYR A 81 12.50 -0.91 -3.55
C TYR A 81 11.58 -1.54 -2.48
N HIS A 82 11.25 -0.82 -1.41
CA HIS A 82 10.34 -1.29 -0.37
C HIS A 82 8.95 -1.62 -0.91
N ILE A 83 8.37 -0.76 -1.74
CA ILE A 83 7.06 -0.99 -2.38
C ILE A 83 7.09 -2.29 -3.20
N LYS A 84 8.13 -2.49 -4.02
CA LYS A 84 8.27 -3.71 -4.84
C LYS A 84 8.41 -4.96 -3.98
N ARG A 85 9.21 -4.89 -2.91
CA ARG A 85 9.40 -6.01 -1.98
C ARG A 85 8.12 -6.32 -1.22
N GLY A 86 7.46 -5.32 -0.66
CA GLY A 86 6.17 -5.46 0.01
C GLY A 86 5.09 -6.03 -0.91
N LYS A 87 5.04 -5.58 -2.17
CA LYS A 87 4.17 -6.17 -3.21
C LYS A 87 4.39 -7.68 -3.35
N LYS A 88 5.64 -8.12 -3.54
CA LYS A 88 5.97 -9.56 -3.65
C LYS A 88 5.56 -10.35 -2.40
N ILE A 89 5.74 -9.76 -1.22
CA ILE A 89 5.34 -10.38 0.05
C ILE A 89 3.81 -10.56 0.10
N ILE A 90 3.03 -9.52 -0.20
CA ILE A 90 1.57 -9.62 -0.25
C ILE A 90 1.09 -10.59 -1.34
N GLU A 91 1.72 -10.62 -2.51
CA GLU A 91 1.42 -11.59 -3.57
C GLU A 91 1.64 -13.03 -3.09
N SER A 92 2.72 -13.29 -2.34
CA SER A 92 3.02 -14.62 -1.78
C SER A 92 1.99 -15.10 -0.74
N MET A 93 1.21 -14.19 -0.14
CA MET A 93 0.11 -14.54 0.77
C MET A 93 -1.13 -15.10 0.03
N ASN A 94 -1.14 -15.04 -1.31
CA ASN A 94 -2.10 -15.70 -2.20
C ASN A 94 -3.59 -15.40 -1.92
N PHE A 95 -3.92 -14.11 -1.75
CA PHE A 95 -5.31 -13.67 -1.58
C PHE A 95 -6.16 -13.73 -2.87
N GLN A 96 -5.59 -14.12 -4.02
CA GLN A 96 -6.23 -14.15 -5.34
C GLN A 96 -6.82 -12.78 -5.76
N VAL A 97 -6.09 -11.70 -5.43
CA VAL A 97 -6.46 -10.32 -5.76
C VAL A 97 -5.33 -9.63 -6.50
N LYS A 98 -5.65 -8.55 -7.21
CA LYS A 98 -4.64 -7.74 -7.89
C LYS A 98 -3.82 -6.95 -6.88
N VAL A 99 -2.50 -7.10 -6.90
CA VAL A 99 -1.60 -6.33 -6.03
C VAL A 99 -0.88 -5.24 -6.82
N LEU A 100 -0.94 -4.00 -6.32
CA LEU A 100 -0.34 -2.82 -6.93
C LEU A 100 0.74 -2.23 -6.01
N GLY A 101 1.79 -1.69 -6.61
CA GLY A 101 2.68 -0.75 -5.94
C GLY A 101 2.40 0.67 -6.42
N LEU A 102 2.22 1.61 -5.50
CA LEU A 102 1.94 3.01 -5.76
C LEU A 102 2.99 3.90 -5.07
N TRP A 103 3.47 4.90 -5.80
CA TRP A 103 4.31 5.96 -5.28
C TRP A 103 3.54 7.28 -5.31
N VAL A 104 3.52 8.02 -4.21
CA VAL A 104 2.97 9.38 -4.16
C VAL A 104 4.13 10.37 -4.13
N ASN A 105 4.31 11.10 -5.23
CA ASN A 105 5.40 12.08 -5.36
C ASN A 105 5.09 13.39 -4.61
N GLY A 106 6.05 14.31 -4.57
CA GLY A 106 5.97 15.58 -3.85
C GLY A 106 4.98 16.59 -4.44
N LYS A 107 4.37 16.27 -5.59
CA LYS A 107 3.20 16.99 -6.14
C LYS A 107 1.88 16.30 -5.79
N TRP A 108 1.91 15.34 -4.86
CA TRP A 108 0.79 14.51 -4.42
C TRP A 108 0.10 13.76 -5.57
N LYS A 109 0.87 13.41 -6.61
CA LYS A 109 0.38 12.59 -7.73
C LYS A 109 0.77 11.13 -7.53
N VAL A 110 -0.17 10.25 -7.85
CA VAL A 110 0.00 8.79 -7.74
C VAL A 110 0.60 8.22 -9.01
N GLU A 111 1.72 7.52 -8.86
CA GLU A 111 2.44 6.80 -9.91
C GLU A 111 2.39 5.29 -9.64
N ILE A 112 2.20 4.48 -10.68
CA ILE A 112 2.30 3.02 -10.55
C ILE A 112 3.77 2.63 -10.59
N VAL A 113 4.19 1.89 -9.56
CA VAL A 113 5.51 1.26 -9.52
C VAL A 113 5.47 -0.03 -10.33
N LYS A 114 6.25 -0.08 -11.41
CA LYS A 114 6.39 -1.24 -12.29
C LYS A 114 7.36 -2.27 -11.71
#